data_AF-A0A3D2S428-F1
#
_entry.id   AF-A0A3D2S428-F1
#
_cell.length_a   1.000
_cell.length_b   1.000
_cell.length_c   1.000
_cell.angle_alpha   90.00
_cell.angle_beta   90.00
_cell.angle_gamma   90.00
#
_symmetry.space_group_name_H-M   'P 1'
#
loop_
_entity.id
_entity.type
_entity.pdbx_description
1 polymer ?
#
loop_
_entity_poly.entity_id
_entity_poly.type
_entity_poly.pdbx_seq_one_letter_code
_entity_poly.pdbx_strand_id
1 'polypeptide(L)'
;KEIEEARKNEDSLTGVPSGFTNLDRLTGGWQKSDLVIVAARPGMGKTAFTLSLARNAAVDFNRPVAFFSLEMSAQQLVKRLISSEAELPAEKIIKGQLAEHEWIQMVK
;
A
#
# COMPACT_ATOMS: atom_id res chain seq x y z
N LYS A 1 -21.20 -16.04 -15.26
CA LYS A 1 -19.81 -16.46 -15.01
C LYS A 1 -19.21 -15.69 -13.83
N GLU A 2 -18.92 -14.38 -13.91
CA GLU A 2 -18.38 -13.62 -12.76
C GLU A 2 -19.26 -13.65 -11.49
N ILE A 3 -20.59 -13.52 -11.64
CA ILE A 3 -21.54 -13.54 -10.50
C ILE A 3 -21.62 -14.95 -9.85
N GLU A 4 -21.39 -16.02 -10.61
CA GLU A 4 -21.37 -17.39 -10.08
C GLU A 4 -20.05 -17.72 -9.37
N GLU A 5 -18.93 -17.15 -9.82
CA GLU A 5 -17.64 -17.27 -9.15
C GLU A 5 -17.61 -16.47 -7.84
N ALA A 6 -18.20 -15.27 -7.82
CA ALA A 6 -18.38 -14.48 -6.61
C ALA A 6 -19.22 -15.20 -5.54
N ARG A 7 -20.11 -16.11 -5.95
CA ARG A 7 -20.95 -16.92 -5.06
C ARG A 7 -20.22 -18.11 -4.42
N LYS A 8 -19.06 -18.51 -4.96
CA LYS A 8 -18.24 -19.64 -4.47
C LYS A 8 -17.14 -19.23 -3.49
N ASN A 9 -16.78 -17.95 -3.44
CA ASN A 9 -15.78 -17.44 -2.51
C ASN A 9 -16.47 -16.94 -1.25
N GLU A 10 -16.33 -17.66 -0.14
CA GLU A 10 -16.79 -17.22 1.19
C GLU A 10 -16.07 -15.93 1.65
N ASP A 11 -14.85 -15.70 1.16
CA ASP A 11 -14.12 -14.44 1.31
C ASP A 11 -14.44 -13.47 0.15
N SER A 12 -15.55 -12.77 0.36
CA SER A 12 -16.24 -11.66 -0.34
C SER A 12 -15.51 -10.63 -1.25
N LEU A 13 -14.27 -10.83 -1.70
CA LEU A 13 -13.55 -9.85 -2.54
C LEU A 13 -13.26 -10.38 -3.95
N THR A 14 -13.89 -9.76 -4.95
CA THR A 14 -13.70 -10.07 -6.38
C THR A 14 -12.53 -9.28 -6.99
N GLY A 15 -12.19 -8.14 -6.39
CA GLY A 15 -11.14 -7.24 -6.84
C GLY A 15 -9.79 -7.45 -6.15
N VAL A 16 -8.80 -6.61 -6.48
CA VAL A 16 -7.54 -6.53 -5.74
C VAL A 16 -7.82 -5.87 -4.38
N PRO A 17 -7.55 -6.52 -3.24
CA PRO A 17 -7.83 -5.93 -1.94
C PRO A 17 -6.94 -4.71 -1.68
N SER A 18 -7.50 -3.68 -1.04
CA SER A 18 -6.80 -2.48 -0.61
C SER A 18 -5.97 -2.70 0.66
N GLY A 19 -6.28 -3.76 1.42
CA GLY A 19 -5.73 -4.02 2.75
C GLY A 19 -6.43 -3.23 3.86
N PHE A 20 -7.44 -2.42 3.52
CA PHE A 20 -8.31 -1.77 4.50
C PHE A 20 -9.67 -2.46 4.50
N THR A 21 -9.94 -3.30 5.49
CA THR A 21 -11.15 -4.14 5.56
C THR A 21 -12.45 -3.35 5.35
N ASN A 22 -12.55 -2.15 5.92
CA ASN A 22 -13.75 -1.32 5.77
C ASN A 22 -13.88 -0.74 4.36
N LEU A 23 -12.77 -0.40 3.70
CA LEU A 23 -12.79 0.08 2.32
C LEU A 23 -13.13 -1.08 1.38
N ASP A 24 -12.50 -2.23 1.57
CA ASP A 24 -12.74 -3.45 0.79
C ASP A 24 -14.18 -3.94 0.91
N ARG A 25 -14.81 -3.81 2.08
CA ARG A 25 -16.24 -4.10 2.26
C ARG A 25 -17.15 -3.18 1.43
N LEU A 26 -16.75 -1.91 1.25
CA LEU A 26 -17.52 -0.93 0.49
C LEU A 26 -17.29 -1.06 -1.02
N THR A 27 -16.08 -1.41 -1.45
CA THR A 27 -15.70 -1.44 -2.88
C THR A 27 -15.72 -2.86 -3.48
N GLY A 28 -15.72 -3.91 -2.65
CA GLY A 28 -15.45 -5.28 -3.10
C GLY A 28 -13.98 -5.50 -3.51
N GLY A 29 -13.09 -4.59 -3.10
CA GLY A 29 -11.73 -4.47 -3.63
C GLY A 29 -11.70 -3.71 -4.97
N TRP A 30 -10.50 -3.48 -5.50
CA TRP A 30 -10.30 -2.78 -6.77
C TRP A 30 -10.63 -3.69 -7.95
N GLN A 31 -11.71 -3.39 -8.66
CA GLN A 31 -12.16 -4.18 -9.80
C GLN A 31 -11.30 -3.93 -11.05
N LYS A 32 -11.25 -4.91 -11.94
CA LYS A 32 -10.57 -4.75 -13.23
C LYS A 32 -11.36 -3.78 -14.10
N SER A 33 -10.64 -2.98 -14.89
CA SER A 33 -11.18 -1.98 -15.83
C SER A 33 -11.73 -0.69 -15.19
N ASP A 34 -11.71 -0.57 -13.86
CA ASP A 34 -12.13 0.66 -13.17
C ASP A 34 -11.02 1.72 -13.15
N LEU A 35 -11.42 2.98 -13.34
CA LEU A 35 -10.58 4.15 -13.08
C LEU A 35 -10.95 4.76 -11.74
N VAL A 36 -10.11 4.55 -10.73
CA VAL A 36 -10.29 5.11 -9.38
C VAL A 36 -9.48 6.38 -9.23
N ILE A 37 -10.16 7.49 -8.91
CA ILE A 37 -9.51 8.80 -8.71
C ILE A 37 -9.44 9.11 -7.20
N VAL A 38 -8.22 9.28 -6.69
CA VAL A 38 -7.97 9.74 -5.32
C VAL A 38 -7.57 11.21 -5.33
N ALA A 39 -8.45 12.07 -4.81
CA ALA A 39 -8.21 13.51 -4.69
C ALA A 39 -8.14 13.93 -3.22
N ALA A 40 -7.15 14.76 -2.88
CA ALA A 40 -7.01 15.34 -1.56
C ALA A 40 -6.25 16.66 -1.65
N ARG A 41 -6.38 17.53 -0.63
CA ARG A 41 -5.56 18.75 -0.53
C ARG A 41 -4.09 18.41 -0.24
N PRO A 42 -3.13 19.30 -0.59
CA PRO A 42 -1.74 19.14 -0.19
C PRO A 42 -1.60 18.91 1.31
N GLY A 43 -0.70 18.00 1.71
CA GLY A 43 -0.46 17.65 3.12
C GLY A 43 -1.48 16.67 3.73
N MET A 44 -2.58 16.33 3.06
CA MET A 44 -3.58 15.37 3.58
C MET A 44 -3.19 13.90 3.38
N GLY A 45 -1.95 13.60 2.98
CA GLY A 45 -1.45 12.23 2.91
C GLY A 45 -1.84 11.43 1.67
N LYS A 46 -2.26 12.05 0.55
CA LYS A 46 -2.58 11.34 -0.71
C LYS A 46 -1.50 10.33 -1.11
N THR A 47 -0.24 10.76 -1.15
CA THR A 47 0.88 9.89 -1.53
C THR A 47 1.10 8.76 -0.54
N ALA A 48 0.97 9.03 0.76
CA ALA A 48 1.10 8.02 1.80
C ALA A 48 0.01 6.94 1.67
N PHE A 49 -1.25 7.37 1.50
CA PHE A 49 -2.37 6.47 1.28
C PHE A 49 -2.17 5.61 0.02
N THR A 50 -1.80 6.21 -1.12
CA THR A 50 -1.55 5.44 -2.35
C THR A 50 -0.38 4.47 -2.24
N LEU A 51 0.66 4.82 -1.46
CA LEU A 51 1.78 3.91 -1.21
C LEU A 51 1.35 2.73 -0.35
N SER A 52 0.54 2.95 0.69
CA SER A 52 0.00 1.88 1.53
C SER A 52 -0.86 0.92 0.71
N LEU A 53 -1.71 1.43 -0.18
CA LEU A 53 -2.49 0.59 -1.09
C LEU A 53 -1.58 -0.29 -1.98
N ALA A 54 -0.55 0.31 -2.57
CA ALA A 54 0.40 -0.41 -3.42
C ALA A 54 1.18 -1.47 -2.63
N ARG A 55 1.63 -1.14 -1.41
CA ARG A 55 2.33 -2.05 -0.50
C ARG A 55 1.44 -3.23 -0.12
N ASN A 56 0.21 -2.99 0.31
CA ASN A 56 -0.70 -4.06 0.72
C ASN A 56 -0.99 -5.01 -0.45
N ALA A 57 -1.29 -4.46 -1.64
CA ALA A 57 -1.51 -5.27 -2.83
C ALA A 57 -0.28 -6.13 -3.19
N ALA A 58 0.92 -5.57 -3.10
CA ALA A 58 2.16 -6.27 -3.45
C ALA A 58 2.65 -7.27 -2.39
N VAL A 59 2.62 -6.89 -1.12
CA VAL A 59 3.21 -7.66 -0.01
C VAL A 59 2.20 -8.65 0.57
N ASP A 60 0.97 -8.22 0.87
CA ASP A 60 -0.01 -9.08 1.55
C ASP A 60 -0.76 -9.97 0.55
N PHE A 61 -1.10 -9.41 -0.61
CA PHE A 61 -1.92 -10.11 -1.62
C PHE A 61 -1.13 -10.62 -2.83
N ASN A 62 0.20 -10.44 -2.82
CA ASN A 62 1.13 -10.89 -3.84
C ASN A 62 0.70 -10.52 -5.28
N ARG A 63 0.14 -9.31 -5.44
CA ARG A 63 -0.27 -8.76 -6.74
C ARG A 63 0.79 -7.80 -7.25
N PRO A 64 1.27 -7.95 -8.50
CA PRO A 64 2.24 -7.02 -9.07
C PRO A 64 1.60 -5.63 -9.23
N VAL A 65 2.32 -4.60 -8.79
CA VAL A 65 1.88 -3.19 -8.87
C VAL A 65 2.91 -2.36 -9.62
N ALA A 66 2.43 -1.52 -10.55
CA ALA A 66 3.24 -0.48 -11.16
C ALA A 66 2.93 0.87 -10.50
N PHE A 67 3.96 1.56 -10.00
CA PHE A 67 3.82 2.86 -9.35
C PHE A 67 4.52 3.95 -10.16
N PHE A 68 3.78 4.95 -10.61
CA PHE A 68 4.29 6.08 -11.36
C PHE A 68 4.24 7.34 -10.49
N SER A 69 5.38 8.01 -10.33
CA SER A 69 5.50 9.23 -9.53
C SER A 69 6.07 10.36 -10.38
N LEU A 70 5.38 11.49 -10.38
CA LEU A 70 5.74 12.68 -11.13
C LEU A 70 6.21 13.83 -10.22
N GLU A 71 6.04 13.69 -8.91
CA GLU A 71 6.39 14.73 -7.93
C GLU A 71 7.63 14.32 -7.12
N MET A 72 7.67 13.07 -6.67
CA MET A 72 8.75 12.54 -5.82
C MET A 72 9.62 11.55 -6.58
N SER A 73 10.91 11.51 -6.25
CA SER A 73 11.82 10.50 -6.81
C SER A 73 11.52 9.11 -6.25
N ALA A 74 11.87 8.08 -7.01
CA ALA A 74 11.71 6.68 -6.58
C ALA A 74 12.40 6.41 -5.24
N GLN A 75 13.59 6.99 -5.02
CA GLN A 75 14.34 6.85 -3.78
C GLN A 75 13.58 7.44 -2.58
N GLN A 76 12.89 8.56 -2.75
CA GLN A 76 12.08 9.16 -1.67
C GLN A 76 10.85 8.31 -1.35
N LEU A 77 10.23 7.68 -2.35
CA LEU A 77 9.08 6.79 -2.14
C LEU A 77 9.49 5.49 -1.44
N VAL A 78 10.59 4.87 -1.88
CA VAL A 78 11.12 3.64 -1.25
C VAL A 78 11.45 3.90 0.22
N LYS A 79 12.07 5.03 0.54
CA LYS A 79 12.34 5.41 1.95
C LYS A 79 11.07 5.51 2.78
N ARG A 80 10.00 6.08 2.23
CA ARG A 80 8.70 6.15 2.92
C ARG A 80 8.09 4.76 3.12
N LEU A 81 8.23 3.88 2.13
CA LEU A 81 7.73 2.51 2.20
C LEU A 81 8.47 1.71 3.27
N ILE A 82 9.82 1.78 3.30
CA ILE A 82 10.65 1.15 4.34
C ILE A 82 10.33 1.72 5.72
N SER A 83 10.21 3.05 5.84
CA SER A 83 9.85 3.72 7.10
C SER A 83 8.46 3.28 7.60
N SER A 84 7.50 3.10 6.68
CA SER A 84 6.17 2.60 7.01
C SER A 84 6.17 1.12 7.41
N GLU A 85 7.06 0.31 6.83
CA GLU A 85 7.16 -1.12 7.12
C GLU A 85 7.86 -1.39 8.46
N ALA A 86 8.97 -0.70 8.71
CA ALA A 86 9.75 -0.87 9.92
C ALA A 86 9.15 -0.14 11.14
N GLU A 87 8.08 0.63 10.96
CA GLU A 87 7.50 1.54 11.97
C GLU A 87 8.53 2.52 12.57
N LEU A 88 9.55 2.88 11.78
CA LEU A 88 10.66 3.74 12.20
C LEU A 88 10.53 5.15 11.60
N PRO A 89 10.87 6.21 12.35
CA PRO A 89 10.93 7.55 11.82
C PRO A 89 11.91 7.66 10.64
N ALA A 90 11.45 8.22 9.51
CA ALA A 90 12.28 8.40 8.32
C ALA A 90 13.60 9.16 8.60
N GLU A 91 13.60 10.10 9.55
CA GLU A 91 14.81 10.83 9.94
C GLU A 91 15.89 9.94 10.55
N LYS A 92 15.53 8.95 11.36
CA LYS A 92 16.49 8.01 11.95
C LYS A 92 17.13 7.15 10.87
N ILE A 93 16.32 6.69 9.91
CA ILE A 93 16.78 5.92 8.74
C ILE A 93 17.74 6.77 7.90
N ILE A 94 17.44 8.05 7.69
CA ILE A 94 18.30 8.97 6.92
C ILE A 94 19.62 9.25 7.63
N LYS A 95 19.59 9.45 8.95
CA LYS A 95 20.79 9.78 9.75
C LYS A 95 21.64 8.54 10.09
N GLY A 96 21.16 7.33 9.81
CA GLY A 96 21.81 6.08 10.22
C GLY A 96 21.89 5.91 11.74
N GLN A 97 21.08 6.67 12.49
CA GLN A 97 21.04 6.66 13.95
C GLN A 97 20.00 5.65 14.43
N LEU A 98 20.17 4.40 14.00
CA LEU A 98 19.33 3.28 14.38
C LEU A 98 19.99 2.57 15.55
N ALA A 99 19.22 2.36 16.62
CA ALA A 99 19.66 1.48 17.69
C ALA A 99 19.78 0.03 17.18
N GLU A 100 20.57 -0.79 17.84
CA GLU A 100 20.87 -2.15 17.38
C GLU A 100 19.60 -3.02 17.22
N HIS A 101 18.56 -2.79 18.02
CA HIS A 101 17.25 -3.43 17.86
C HIS A 101 16.46 -2.91 16.64
N GLU A 102 16.61 -1.65 16.26
CA GLU A 102 15.96 -1.05 15.08
C GLU A 102 16.61 -1.57 13.78
N TRP A 103 17.92 -1.89 13.82
CA TRP A 103 18.61 -2.57 12.72
C TRP A 103 18.05 -3.97 12.46
N ILE A 104 17.78 -4.73 13.52
CA ILE A 104 17.20 -6.08 13.40
C ILE A 104 15.81 -6.03 12.76
N GLN A 105 15.03 -4.98 13.02
CA GLN A 105 13.72 -4.78 12.38
C GLN A 105 13.80 -4.46 10.88
N MET A 106 14.89 -3.86 10.39
CA MET A 106 15.06 -3.54 8.97
C MET A 106 15.57 -4.70 8.11
N VAL A 107 16.20 -5.72 8.72
CA VAL A 107 16.85 -6.85 8.01
C VAL A 107 15.95 -8.09 7.93
N LYS A 108 14.83 -8.11 8.65
CA LYS A 108 13.80 -9.14 8.56
C LYS A 108 12.81 -8.85 7.44
#